data_AF-A0A956KIV0-F1
#
_entry.id   AF-A0A956KIV0-F1
#
_cell.length_a   1.000
_cell.length_b   1.000
_cell.length_c   1.000
_cell.angle_alpha   90.00
_cell.angle_beta   90.00
_cell.angle_gamma   90.00
#
_symmetry.space_group_name_H-M   'P 1'
#
loop_
_entity.id
_entity.type
_entity.pdbx_description
1 polymer ?
#
loop_
_entity_poly.entity_id
_entity_poly.type
_entity_poly.pdbx_seq_one_letter_code
_entity_poly.pdbx_strand_id
1 'polypeptide(L)'
;MRQRPFLPLCFAVLACTNPALTDDGAQSSESDTQSQQDDHDGQDTSTEETQDDPSGATCLPELQDCPDDFKCLLRLGAEDWEFVCLPVLGDKDVGEACIHDGVQAGTDDCDRDSWCIGAFDPGGAPWEGVCYPLCVGGICDDAQRCVGIGALPVCAPICDPLTAGSCAAGEACIYRPPEGFVCFPQGAEGNGLGEPCATGVSCAPGLHCSQLVAGCDPDAYCCTDYCDVDSDTNSCAAQDQGASCQAIGATDPNQAHVGACVVPG
;
A
#
# COMPACT_ATOMS: atom_id res chain seq x y z
N MET A 1 -33.70 26.04 26.53
CA MET A 1 -32.39 26.55 26.97
C MET A 1 -31.89 25.71 28.12
N ARG A 2 -30.98 24.77 27.88
CA ARG A 2 -30.22 24.06 28.91
C ARG A 2 -28.78 23.98 28.44
N GLN A 3 -27.92 24.79 29.05
CA GLN A 3 -26.47 24.77 28.88
C GLN A 3 -25.92 23.51 29.54
N ARG A 4 -25.03 22.80 28.85
CA ARG A 4 -24.14 21.80 29.43
C ARG A 4 -22.73 22.40 29.51
N PRO A 5 -21.98 22.17 30.60
CA PRO A 5 -20.63 22.70 30.75
C PRO A 5 -19.62 21.84 29.98
N PHE A 6 -18.70 22.50 29.29
CA PHE A 6 -17.48 21.90 28.73
C PHE A 6 -16.48 21.63 29.86
N LEU A 7 -15.98 20.39 29.94
CA LEU A 7 -14.77 20.05 30.70
C LEU A 7 -13.58 20.02 29.71
N PRO A 8 -12.42 20.60 30.06
CA PRO A 8 -11.21 20.46 29.24
C PRO A 8 -10.50 19.15 29.58
N LEU A 9 -10.17 18.36 28.56
CA LEU A 9 -9.28 17.21 28.69
C LEU A 9 -7.83 17.73 28.69
N CYS A 10 -7.15 17.63 29.83
CA CYS A 10 -5.71 17.76 29.92
C CYS A 10 -5.04 16.56 29.24
N PHE A 11 -4.22 16.81 28.21
CA PHE A 11 -3.23 15.85 27.74
C PHE A 11 -2.01 15.92 28.64
N ALA A 12 -1.80 14.87 29.44
CA ALA A 12 -0.57 14.65 30.19
C ALA A 12 0.37 13.77 29.34
N VAL A 13 1.57 14.28 29.09
CA VAL A 13 2.68 13.58 28.45
C VAL A 13 3.22 12.54 29.45
N LEU A 14 3.12 11.25 29.14
CA LEU A 14 3.82 10.18 29.86
C LEU A 14 5.08 9.79 29.08
N ALA A 15 6.24 10.05 29.68
CA ALA A 15 7.53 9.54 29.26
C ALA A 15 7.67 8.06 29.68
N CYS A 16 8.07 7.19 28.75
CA CYS A 16 8.38 5.79 29.04
C CYS A 16 9.80 5.65 29.62
N THR A 17 9.89 5.29 30.90
CA THR A 17 11.10 4.75 31.53
C THR A 17 11.05 3.22 31.52
N ASN A 18 12.07 2.58 30.92
CA ASN A 18 12.26 1.13 30.89
C ASN A 18 12.72 0.60 32.27
N PRO A 19 12.06 -0.40 32.88
CA PRO A 19 12.66 -1.18 33.95
C PRO A 19 13.45 -2.37 33.39
N ALA A 20 14.68 -2.51 33.86
CA ALA A 20 15.56 -3.65 33.62
C ALA A 20 14.95 -4.95 34.19
N LEU A 21 14.98 -6.03 33.40
CA LEU A 21 14.63 -7.38 33.85
C LEU A 21 15.89 -8.10 34.35
N THR A 22 15.77 -8.59 35.58
CA THR A 22 16.76 -9.37 36.33
C THR A 22 16.75 -10.84 35.93
N ASP A 23 17.97 -11.35 35.82
CA ASP A 23 18.46 -12.72 35.74
C ASP A 23 18.08 -13.57 36.97
N ASP A 24 17.62 -14.81 36.75
CA ASP A 24 17.53 -15.87 37.76
C ASP A 24 17.70 -17.25 37.11
N GLY A 25 18.93 -17.80 37.20
CA GLY A 25 19.19 -18.93 38.10
C GLY A 25 18.68 -20.34 37.73
N ALA A 26 19.62 -21.18 37.31
CA ALA A 26 19.55 -22.63 37.06
C ALA A 26 19.08 -23.54 38.23
N GLN A 27 18.55 -24.74 37.90
CA GLN A 27 19.05 -26.06 38.37
C GLN A 27 18.31 -27.32 37.84
N SER A 28 19.06 -28.17 37.12
CA SER A 28 19.30 -29.65 37.15
C SER A 28 18.23 -30.75 37.40
N SER A 29 18.27 -31.74 36.47
CA SER A 29 18.23 -33.24 36.58
C SER A 29 16.95 -33.94 37.12
N GLU A 30 16.50 -35.12 36.65
CA GLU A 30 17.18 -36.40 36.35
C GLU A 30 16.43 -37.28 35.31
N SER A 31 17.17 -38.27 34.79
CA SER A 31 16.80 -39.35 33.86
C SER A 31 15.74 -40.33 34.38
N ASP A 32 15.02 -40.98 33.46
CA ASP A 32 14.82 -42.44 33.56
C ASP A 32 14.62 -43.12 32.19
N THR A 33 15.25 -44.29 32.09
CA THR A 33 15.37 -45.17 30.93
C THR A 33 14.31 -46.27 30.98
N GLN A 34 13.60 -46.55 29.87
CA GLN A 34 13.05 -47.90 29.62
C GLN A 34 13.12 -48.28 28.14
N SER A 35 13.67 -49.47 27.93
CA SER A 35 13.89 -50.17 26.66
C SER A 35 12.70 -51.06 26.33
N GLN A 36 12.21 -51.05 25.09
CA GLN A 36 11.56 -52.22 24.47
C GLN A 36 11.98 -52.31 23.00
N GLN A 37 12.65 -53.41 22.69
CA GLN A 37 12.84 -53.96 21.34
C GLN A 37 11.57 -54.71 20.96
N ASP A 38 11.15 -54.64 19.70
CA ASP A 38 10.58 -55.79 18.97
C ASP A 38 10.61 -55.56 17.44
N ASP A 39 11.34 -56.45 16.80
CA ASP A 39 11.28 -57.09 15.48
C ASP A 39 10.87 -56.36 14.17
N HIS A 40 11.77 -56.57 13.20
CA HIS A 40 11.70 -56.31 11.76
C HIS A 40 10.55 -57.03 11.04
N ASP A 41 9.88 -56.32 10.13
CA ASP A 41 9.50 -56.87 8.83
C ASP A 41 9.23 -55.77 7.78
N GLY A 42 9.67 -55.99 6.54
CA GLY A 42 9.17 -55.27 5.34
C GLY A 42 9.76 -53.90 5.00
N GLN A 43 11.04 -53.86 4.62
CA GLN A 43 11.68 -52.72 3.97
C GLN A 43 11.21 -52.58 2.51
N ASP A 44 10.25 -51.68 2.26
CA ASP A 44 10.12 -50.98 0.98
C ASP A 44 10.27 -49.48 1.30
N THR A 45 11.51 -49.01 1.21
CA THR A 45 11.86 -47.62 1.50
C THR A 45 11.55 -46.78 0.27
N SER A 46 10.26 -46.57 0.02
CA SER A 46 9.84 -45.41 -0.77
C SER A 46 10.29 -44.18 0.01
N THR A 47 11.40 -43.60 -0.45
CA THR A 47 11.79 -42.24 -0.07
C THR A 47 10.73 -41.36 -0.74
N GLU A 48 9.59 -41.20 -0.07
CA GLU A 48 8.72 -40.07 -0.33
C GLU A 48 9.57 -38.86 0.00
N GLU A 49 10.17 -38.26 -1.04
CA GLU A 49 10.60 -36.88 -0.98
C GLU A 49 9.34 -36.11 -0.61
N THR A 50 9.18 -35.82 0.68
CA THR A 50 8.27 -34.77 1.14
C THR A 50 8.74 -33.52 0.41
N GLN A 51 8.09 -33.22 -0.70
CA GLN A 51 8.18 -31.91 -1.33
C GLN A 51 7.73 -30.94 -0.24
N ASP A 52 8.69 -30.22 0.33
CA ASP A 52 8.41 -29.16 1.28
C ASP A 52 7.40 -28.22 0.59
N ASP A 53 6.21 -28.07 1.18
CA ASP A 53 5.20 -27.15 0.70
C ASP A 53 5.82 -25.75 0.69
N PRO A 54 6.01 -25.12 -0.50
CA PRO A 54 6.66 -23.82 -0.59
C PRO A 54 5.77 -22.69 -0.07
N SER A 55 4.52 -22.98 0.31
CA SER A 55 3.61 -22.03 0.92
C SER A 55 4.22 -21.41 2.18
N GLY A 56 4.34 -20.08 2.18
CA GLY A 56 4.94 -19.33 3.29
C GLY A 56 6.46 -19.20 3.23
N ALA A 57 7.13 -19.74 2.21
CA ALA A 57 8.55 -19.46 1.99
C ALA A 57 8.76 -17.97 1.67
N THR A 58 9.78 -17.36 2.26
CA THR A 58 10.14 -15.96 1.96
C THR A 58 10.59 -15.80 0.52
N CYS A 59 10.22 -14.68 -0.09
CA CYS A 59 10.53 -14.36 -1.49
C CYS A 59 10.87 -12.87 -1.67
N LEU A 60 11.43 -12.55 -2.83
CA LEU A 60 11.76 -11.20 -3.27
C LEU A 60 10.70 -10.70 -4.27
N PRO A 61 9.88 -9.70 -3.89
CA PRO A 61 8.73 -9.28 -4.71
C PRO A 61 9.14 -8.71 -6.08
N GLU A 62 10.31 -8.09 -6.17
CA GLU A 62 10.89 -7.58 -7.43
C GLU A 62 11.38 -8.67 -8.38
N LEU A 63 11.58 -9.90 -7.88
CA LEU A 63 12.04 -11.05 -8.68
C LEU A 63 10.93 -12.07 -8.92
N GLN A 64 9.86 -12.08 -8.11
CA GLN A 64 8.83 -13.12 -8.12
C GLN A 64 9.45 -14.53 -8.09
N ASP A 65 10.43 -14.74 -7.20
CA ASP A 65 11.27 -15.94 -7.11
C ASP A 65 10.59 -17.14 -6.41
N CYS A 66 9.28 -17.25 -6.58
CA CYS A 66 8.49 -18.38 -6.09
C CYS A 66 8.43 -19.53 -7.11
N PRO A 67 8.21 -20.77 -6.64
CA PRO A 67 7.98 -21.92 -7.53
C PRO A 67 6.78 -21.71 -8.47
N ASP A 68 6.67 -22.61 -9.44
CA ASP A 68 5.47 -22.67 -10.27
C ASP A 68 4.21 -22.85 -9.43
N ASP A 69 3.13 -22.18 -9.86
CA ASP A 69 1.84 -22.10 -9.17
C ASP A 69 1.83 -21.28 -7.85
N PHE A 70 2.90 -20.52 -7.57
CA PHE A 70 2.97 -19.56 -6.46
C PHE A 70 3.33 -18.15 -6.95
N LYS A 71 2.85 -17.14 -6.22
CA LYS A 71 3.19 -15.72 -6.38
C LYS A 71 3.87 -15.21 -5.11
N CYS A 72 4.80 -14.27 -5.26
CA CYS A 72 5.41 -13.56 -4.13
C CYS A 72 4.52 -12.38 -3.74
N LEU A 73 3.77 -12.53 -2.64
CA LEU A 73 2.74 -11.58 -2.23
C LEU A 73 2.99 -11.06 -0.81
N LEU A 74 2.44 -9.88 -0.53
CA LEU A 74 2.51 -9.24 0.77
C LEU A 74 1.38 -9.75 1.67
N ARG A 75 1.71 -10.19 2.88
CA ARG A 75 0.72 -10.48 3.92
C ARG A 75 1.15 -9.95 5.28
N LEU A 76 0.20 -9.87 6.21
CA LEU A 76 0.46 -9.61 7.61
C LEU A 76 0.72 -10.93 8.33
N GLY A 77 1.98 -11.17 8.67
CA GLY A 77 2.41 -12.32 9.47
C GLY A 77 2.09 -12.15 10.95
N ALA A 78 2.69 -13.01 11.79
CA ALA A 78 2.46 -13.00 13.23
C ALA A 78 3.04 -11.75 13.94
N GLU A 79 4.15 -11.21 13.42
CA GLU A 79 4.88 -10.09 14.03
C GLU A 79 4.82 -8.80 13.18
N ASP A 80 4.92 -8.93 11.85
CA ASP A 80 4.95 -7.80 10.92
C ASP A 80 4.51 -8.24 9.51
N TRP A 81 4.51 -7.30 8.58
CA TRP A 81 4.35 -7.54 7.15
C TRP A 81 5.50 -8.39 6.59
N GLU A 82 5.17 -9.37 5.75
CA GLU A 82 6.13 -10.27 5.12
C GLU A 82 5.80 -10.55 3.65
N PHE A 83 6.83 -10.78 2.85
CA PHE A 83 6.71 -11.31 1.50
C PHE A 83 6.90 -12.81 1.52
N VAL A 84 5.89 -13.53 1.06
CA VAL A 84 5.92 -14.99 1.03
C VAL A 84 5.32 -15.54 -0.25
N CYS A 85 5.75 -16.74 -0.64
CA CYS A 85 5.15 -17.50 -1.71
C CYS A 85 3.78 -18.00 -1.28
N LEU A 86 2.74 -17.51 -1.95
CA LEU A 86 1.36 -17.93 -1.75
C LEU A 86 0.84 -18.58 -3.04
N PRO A 87 -0.04 -19.60 -2.94
CA PRO A 87 -0.56 -20.28 -4.10
C PRO A 87 -1.35 -19.32 -4.99
N VAL A 88 -1.26 -19.52 -6.31
CA VAL A 88 -2.13 -18.84 -7.28
C VAL A 88 -3.53 -19.43 -7.16
N LEU A 89 -4.49 -18.64 -6.68
CA LEU A 89 -5.87 -19.11 -6.45
C LEU A 89 -6.85 -18.71 -7.55
N GLY A 90 -6.46 -17.81 -8.46
CA GLY A 90 -7.33 -17.31 -9.51
C GLY A 90 -6.69 -17.25 -10.88
N ASP A 91 -7.52 -16.88 -11.85
CA ASP A 91 -7.25 -16.88 -13.28
C ASP A 91 -7.70 -15.58 -13.95
N LYS A 92 -7.99 -14.53 -13.17
CA LYS A 92 -8.40 -13.24 -13.69
C LYS A 92 -7.24 -12.48 -14.31
N ASP A 93 -7.48 -11.98 -15.52
CA ASP A 93 -6.51 -11.23 -16.30
C ASP A 93 -6.33 -9.81 -15.71
N VAL A 94 -5.21 -9.19 -16.08
CA VAL A 94 -4.95 -7.77 -15.82
C VAL A 94 -6.13 -6.88 -16.23
N GLY A 95 -6.55 -5.99 -15.33
CA GLY A 95 -7.66 -5.06 -15.54
C GLY A 95 -9.03 -5.62 -15.17
N GLU A 96 -9.14 -6.91 -14.86
CA GLU A 96 -10.39 -7.49 -14.37
C GLU A 96 -10.64 -7.18 -12.89
N ALA A 97 -11.91 -7.16 -12.50
CA ALA A 97 -12.32 -6.95 -11.11
C ALA A 97 -12.00 -8.18 -10.25
N CYS A 98 -11.32 -7.99 -9.14
CA CYS A 98 -10.78 -9.05 -8.29
C CYS A 98 -11.22 -8.94 -6.84
N ILE A 99 -10.96 -10.00 -6.07
CA ILE A 99 -11.13 -10.07 -4.63
C ILE A 99 -9.78 -10.44 -4.01
N HIS A 100 -9.33 -9.64 -3.06
CA HIS A 100 -8.21 -9.97 -2.18
C HIS A 100 -8.76 -10.56 -0.88
N ASP A 101 -8.17 -11.65 -0.39
CA ASP A 101 -8.66 -12.43 0.76
C ASP A 101 -8.32 -11.80 2.13
N GLY A 102 -8.03 -10.50 2.15
CA GLY A 102 -7.58 -9.78 3.33
C GLY A 102 -6.09 -9.94 3.63
N VAL A 103 -5.59 -9.11 4.53
CA VAL A 103 -4.14 -8.95 4.78
C VAL A 103 -3.50 -10.18 5.41
N GLN A 104 -4.23 -10.98 6.18
CA GLN A 104 -3.67 -12.18 6.82
C GLN A 104 -3.49 -13.34 5.84
N ALA A 105 -4.43 -13.48 4.88
CA ALA A 105 -4.30 -14.49 3.84
C ALA A 105 -3.23 -14.06 2.83
N GLY A 106 -3.27 -12.81 2.38
CA GLY A 106 -2.35 -12.28 1.35
C GLY A 106 -2.64 -12.78 -0.07
N THR A 107 -3.59 -13.70 -0.23
CA THR A 107 -4.01 -14.26 -1.52
C THR A 107 -5.07 -13.41 -2.20
N ASP A 108 -5.24 -13.63 -3.50
CA ASP A 108 -6.21 -12.99 -4.35
C ASP A 108 -6.64 -13.93 -5.49
N ASP A 109 -7.68 -13.53 -6.23
CA ASP A 109 -8.19 -14.27 -7.37
C ASP A 109 -7.69 -13.77 -8.75
N CYS A 110 -6.58 -13.03 -8.79
CA CYS A 110 -5.87 -12.69 -10.02
C CYS A 110 -4.94 -13.82 -10.49
N ASP A 111 -4.59 -13.80 -11.78
CA ASP A 111 -3.64 -14.72 -12.40
C ASP A 111 -2.21 -14.63 -11.84
N ARG A 112 -1.32 -15.53 -12.26
CA ARG A 112 0.07 -15.62 -11.78
C ARG A 112 0.89 -14.32 -11.94
N ASP A 113 0.54 -13.45 -12.87
CA ASP A 113 1.36 -12.29 -13.22
C ASP A 113 0.79 -10.97 -12.68
N SER A 114 -0.30 -11.04 -11.91
CA SER A 114 -0.99 -9.87 -11.36
C SER A 114 -1.43 -10.03 -9.90
N TRP A 115 -1.75 -8.90 -9.28
CA TRP A 115 -2.19 -8.80 -7.89
C TRP A 115 -3.42 -7.91 -7.76
N CYS A 116 -4.30 -8.24 -6.81
CA CYS A 116 -5.56 -7.54 -6.60
C CYS A 116 -5.39 -6.26 -5.76
N ILE A 117 -5.58 -5.11 -6.40
CA ILE A 117 -5.37 -3.80 -5.77
C ILE A 117 -6.69 -3.07 -5.66
N GLY A 118 -7.02 -2.65 -4.44
CA GLY A 118 -8.27 -1.96 -4.14
C GLY A 118 -8.14 -1.01 -2.97
N ALA A 119 -9.28 -0.57 -2.43
CA ALA A 119 -9.32 0.26 -1.24
C ALA A 119 -8.84 -0.55 -0.04
N PHE A 120 -7.58 -0.34 0.34
CA PHE A 120 -6.92 -1.07 1.42
C PHE A 120 -7.67 -0.89 2.75
N ASP A 121 -8.11 -2.00 3.34
CA ASP A 121 -8.68 -2.02 4.69
C ASP A 121 -7.61 -2.41 5.72
N PRO A 122 -7.16 -1.47 6.58
CA PRO A 122 -6.22 -1.79 7.66
C PRO A 122 -6.81 -2.75 8.71
N GLY A 123 -8.13 -2.93 8.74
CA GLY A 123 -8.81 -3.95 9.55
C GLY A 123 -8.60 -5.38 9.05
N GLY A 124 -8.04 -5.53 7.84
CA GLY A 124 -7.62 -6.82 7.29
C GLY A 124 -8.72 -7.68 6.69
N ALA A 125 -9.93 -7.15 6.54
CA ALA A 125 -11.01 -7.85 5.85
C ALA A 125 -10.71 -7.99 4.35
N PRO A 126 -11.34 -8.95 3.64
CA PRO A 126 -11.29 -9.00 2.19
C PRO A 126 -11.78 -7.72 1.53
N TRP A 127 -11.20 -7.36 0.38
CA TRP A 127 -11.60 -6.19 -0.40
C TRP A 127 -11.73 -6.51 -1.89
N GLU A 128 -12.54 -5.71 -2.58
CA GLU A 128 -12.65 -5.72 -4.03
C GLU A 128 -11.61 -4.79 -4.64
N GLY A 129 -11.13 -5.12 -5.84
CA GLY A 129 -10.11 -4.35 -6.54
C GLY A 129 -10.07 -4.61 -8.03
N VAL A 130 -8.92 -4.28 -8.62
CA VAL A 130 -8.57 -4.58 -10.02
C VAL A 130 -7.23 -5.31 -10.05
N CYS A 131 -7.09 -6.30 -10.94
CA CYS A 131 -5.83 -7.00 -11.14
C CYS A 131 -4.83 -6.08 -11.86
N TYR A 132 -3.72 -5.79 -11.19
CA TYR A 132 -2.62 -4.99 -11.72
C TYR A 132 -1.41 -5.89 -11.97
N PRO A 133 -0.66 -5.70 -13.07
CA PRO A 133 0.51 -6.52 -13.34
C PRO A 133 1.58 -6.31 -12.27
N LEU A 134 2.23 -7.39 -11.86
CA LEU A 134 3.41 -7.32 -11.01
C LEU A 134 4.57 -6.70 -11.79
N CYS A 135 5.31 -5.80 -11.14
CA CYS A 135 6.47 -5.17 -11.75
C CYS A 135 7.73 -6.00 -11.43
N VAL A 136 8.00 -6.98 -12.28
CA VAL A 136 9.15 -7.87 -12.14
C VAL A 136 10.39 -7.23 -12.79
N GLY A 137 11.48 -7.14 -12.05
CA GLY A 137 12.74 -6.55 -12.52
C GLY A 137 12.67 -5.05 -12.81
N GLY A 138 11.64 -4.35 -12.32
CA GLY A 138 11.43 -2.93 -12.62
C GLY A 138 10.84 -2.67 -14.02
N ILE A 139 10.28 -3.69 -14.67
CA ILE A 139 9.81 -3.61 -16.05
C ILE A 139 8.29 -3.54 -16.08
N CYS A 140 7.76 -2.60 -16.85
CA CYS A 140 6.35 -2.44 -17.18
C CYS A 140 6.22 -2.09 -18.67
N ASP A 141 5.00 -2.13 -19.20
CA ASP A 141 4.73 -1.62 -20.55
C ASP A 141 4.99 -0.11 -20.63
N ASP A 142 5.23 0.41 -21.84
CA ASP A 142 5.59 1.83 -22.08
C ASP A 142 4.52 2.83 -21.60
N ALA A 143 3.26 2.39 -21.45
CA ALA A 143 2.15 3.20 -20.95
C ALA A 143 1.96 3.09 -19.42
N GLN A 144 2.86 2.39 -18.74
CA GLN A 144 2.79 2.08 -17.32
C GLN A 144 4.09 2.45 -16.63
N ARG A 145 4.03 2.51 -15.30
CA ARG A 145 5.19 2.74 -14.45
C ARG A 145 5.17 1.77 -13.29
N CYS A 146 6.36 1.27 -12.95
CA CYS A 146 6.59 0.50 -11.74
C CYS A 146 6.39 1.40 -10.51
N VAL A 147 5.41 1.09 -9.68
CA VAL A 147 5.13 1.82 -8.43
C VAL A 147 4.95 0.83 -7.29
N GLY A 148 5.42 1.22 -6.10
CA GLY A 148 5.20 0.41 -4.89
C GLY A 148 3.82 0.64 -4.28
N ILE A 149 3.14 -0.44 -3.90
CA ILE A 149 1.98 -0.40 -3.00
C ILE A 149 2.39 -1.03 -1.67
N GLY A 150 2.53 -0.20 -0.64
CA GLY A 150 3.30 -0.59 0.55
C GLY A 150 4.74 -0.86 0.12
N ALA A 151 5.04 -2.12 -0.18
CA ALA A 151 6.33 -2.56 -0.72
C ALA A 151 6.21 -3.50 -1.95
N LEU A 152 5.00 -3.88 -2.39
CA LEU A 152 4.85 -4.73 -3.58
C LEU A 152 4.90 -3.86 -4.85
N PRO A 153 5.84 -4.12 -5.78
CA PRO A 153 5.97 -3.33 -7.01
C PRO A 153 4.96 -3.81 -8.06
N VAL A 154 4.20 -2.88 -8.62
CA VAL A 154 3.18 -3.14 -9.66
C VAL A 154 3.28 -2.14 -10.80
N CYS A 155 2.74 -2.52 -11.96
CA CYS A 155 2.69 -1.66 -13.13
C CYS A 155 1.39 -0.87 -13.16
N ALA A 156 1.45 0.41 -12.80
CA ALA A 156 0.30 1.31 -12.81
C ALA A 156 0.26 2.14 -14.10
N PRO A 157 -0.92 2.33 -14.72
CA PRO A 157 -1.04 3.19 -15.91
C PRO A 157 -0.60 4.62 -15.63
N ILE A 158 0.16 5.22 -16.55
CA ILE A 158 0.54 6.64 -16.48
C ILE A 158 -0.68 7.50 -16.83
N CYS A 159 -0.89 8.61 -16.12
CA CYS A 159 -2.04 9.50 -16.32
C CYS A 159 -1.67 10.98 -16.23
N ASP A 160 -2.58 11.86 -16.65
CA ASP A 160 -2.48 13.31 -16.40
C ASP A 160 -3.69 13.74 -15.54
N PRO A 161 -3.47 14.31 -14.33
CA PRO A 161 -4.56 14.69 -13.44
C PRO A 161 -5.37 15.89 -13.94
N LEU A 162 -4.83 16.68 -14.86
CA LEU A 162 -5.54 17.80 -15.50
C LEU A 162 -6.45 17.32 -16.63
N THR A 163 -6.28 16.07 -17.09
CA THR A 163 -7.13 15.45 -18.10
C THR A 163 -8.23 14.63 -17.44
N ALA A 164 -9.48 15.08 -17.59
CA ALA A 164 -10.63 14.37 -17.07
C ALA A 164 -10.74 12.96 -17.69
N GLY A 165 -10.92 11.94 -16.83
CA GLY A 165 -11.06 10.55 -17.27
C GLY A 165 -9.75 9.91 -17.74
N SER A 166 -8.59 10.41 -17.28
CA SER A 166 -7.29 9.79 -17.55
C SER A 166 -7.11 8.42 -16.86
N CYS A 167 -7.97 8.09 -15.89
CA CYS A 167 -8.00 6.80 -15.19
C CYS A 167 -9.35 6.10 -15.30
N ALA A 168 -9.37 4.80 -15.02
CA ALA A 168 -10.59 4.02 -15.05
C ALA A 168 -11.55 4.42 -13.90
N ALA A 169 -12.79 3.95 -13.99
CA ALA A 169 -13.78 4.20 -12.94
C ALA A 169 -13.31 3.57 -11.61
N GLY A 170 -13.36 4.34 -10.52
CA GLY A 170 -12.88 3.90 -9.20
C GLY A 170 -11.41 4.20 -8.93
N GLU A 171 -10.71 4.81 -9.89
CA GLU A 171 -9.30 5.20 -9.76
C GLU A 171 -9.13 6.72 -9.78
N ALA A 172 -8.03 7.17 -9.20
CA ALA A 172 -7.58 8.56 -9.23
C ALA A 172 -6.18 8.64 -9.83
N CYS A 173 -5.92 9.73 -10.56
CA CYS A 173 -4.59 10.06 -11.03
C CYS A 173 -3.78 10.70 -9.89
N ILE A 174 -2.88 9.92 -9.28
CA ILE A 174 -2.15 10.34 -8.07
C ILE A 174 -0.68 10.62 -8.37
N TYR A 175 -0.11 11.60 -7.67
CA TYR A 175 1.31 11.88 -7.73
C TYR A 175 2.12 10.85 -6.94
N ARG A 176 3.14 10.28 -7.59
CA ARG A 176 4.15 9.39 -7.03
C ARG A 176 5.51 10.05 -7.20
N PRO A 177 6.04 10.71 -6.16
CA PRO A 177 7.31 11.39 -6.25
C PRO A 177 8.49 10.41 -6.31
N PRO A 178 9.55 10.75 -7.05
CA PRO A 178 9.70 11.94 -7.92
C PRO A 178 9.19 11.73 -9.36
N GLU A 179 8.76 10.52 -9.72
CA GLU A 179 8.60 10.14 -11.12
C GLU A 179 7.43 10.88 -11.80
N GLY A 180 6.30 11.08 -11.13
CA GLY A 180 5.11 11.71 -11.72
C GLY A 180 3.80 10.98 -11.39
N PHE A 181 2.86 10.92 -12.33
CA PHE A 181 1.47 10.52 -12.04
C PHE A 181 1.09 9.16 -12.60
N VAL A 182 0.34 8.39 -11.81
CA VAL A 182 -0.23 7.09 -12.20
C VAL A 182 -1.68 6.93 -11.73
N CYS A 183 -2.44 6.11 -12.43
CA CYS A 183 -3.76 5.66 -12.00
C CYS A 183 -3.62 4.69 -10.83
N PHE A 184 -4.49 4.87 -9.85
CA PHE A 184 -4.47 4.08 -8.64
C PHE A 184 -5.85 4.02 -8.02
N PRO A 185 -6.26 2.92 -7.39
CA PRO A 185 -7.54 2.85 -6.70
C PRO A 185 -7.71 3.98 -5.69
N GLN A 186 -8.87 4.59 -5.69
CA GLN A 186 -9.19 5.67 -4.78
C GLN A 186 -9.19 5.14 -3.33
N GLY A 187 -8.66 5.94 -2.39
CA GLY A 187 -8.83 5.67 -0.96
C GLY A 187 -10.29 5.77 -0.53
N ALA A 188 -10.63 5.08 0.56
CA ALA A 188 -11.98 5.05 1.09
C ALA A 188 -12.43 6.41 1.69
N GLU A 189 -11.50 7.30 2.01
CA GLU A 189 -11.78 8.58 2.65
C GLU A 189 -12.43 9.57 1.68
N GLY A 190 -11.85 9.73 0.47
CA GLY A 190 -12.37 10.63 -0.56
C GLY A 190 -12.50 12.09 -0.10
N ASN A 191 -11.53 12.58 0.69
CA ASN A 191 -11.57 13.90 1.31
C ASN A 191 -11.63 15.02 0.26
N GLY A 192 -12.49 16.00 0.50
CA GLY A 192 -12.74 17.14 -0.37
C GLY A 192 -11.71 18.25 -0.23
N LEU A 193 -11.85 19.30 -1.05
CA LEU A 193 -10.96 20.46 -1.05
C LEU A 193 -10.85 21.10 0.35
N GLY A 194 -9.61 21.31 0.81
CA GLY A 194 -9.29 21.89 2.11
C GLY A 194 -9.44 20.92 3.30
N GLU A 195 -9.85 19.67 3.06
CA GLU A 195 -9.94 18.68 4.13
C GLU A 195 -8.58 18.00 4.37
N PRO A 196 -8.30 17.57 5.62
CA PRO A 196 -7.03 16.90 5.95
C PRO A 196 -6.82 15.64 5.13
N CYS A 197 -5.57 15.34 4.80
CA CYS A 197 -5.20 14.11 4.09
C CYS A 197 -3.91 13.53 4.64
N ALA A 198 -3.79 12.20 4.61
CA ALA A 198 -2.59 11.49 5.05
C ALA A 198 -1.71 11.07 3.86
N THR A 199 -2.33 10.78 2.72
CA THR A 199 -1.65 10.26 1.53
C THR A 199 -2.26 10.83 0.27
N GLY A 200 -1.60 10.61 -0.88
CA GLY A 200 -2.11 11.01 -2.19
C GLY A 200 -3.44 10.34 -2.58
N VAL A 201 -3.80 9.20 -1.97
CA VAL A 201 -5.07 8.51 -2.23
C VAL A 201 -6.20 8.92 -1.28
N SER A 202 -5.90 9.67 -0.22
CA SER A 202 -6.92 10.11 0.76
C SER A 202 -7.85 11.18 0.19
N CYS A 203 -7.45 11.88 -0.87
CA CYS A 203 -8.24 12.93 -1.48
C CYS A 203 -9.19 12.40 -2.56
N ALA A 204 -10.29 13.12 -2.79
CA ALA A 204 -11.20 12.85 -3.91
C ALA A 204 -10.46 12.96 -5.27
N PRO A 205 -10.94 12.26 -6.32
CA PRO A 205 -10.32 12.30 -7.64
C PRO A 205 -10.15 13.72 -8.17
N GLY A 206 -8.95 14.02 -8.70
CA GLY A 206 -8.59 15.35 -9.19
C GLY A 206 -8.02 16.30 -8.12
N LEU A 207 -7.85 15.82 -6.88
CA LEU A 207 -7.21 16.58 -5.80
C LEU A 207 -5.85 15.98 -5.42
N HIS A 208 -4.99 16.83 -4.87
CA HIS A 208 -3.64 16.54 -4.42
C HIS A 208 -3.51 16.76 -2.91
N CYS A 209 -2.80 15.87 -2.21
CA CYS A 209 -2.51 16.04 -0.79
C CYS A 209 -1.23 16.87 -0.59
N SER A 210 -1.34 18.11 -0.10
CA SER A 210 -0.20 19.04 0.03
C SER A 210 -0.23 19.83 1.33
N GLN A 211 0.94 20.34 1.74
CA GLN A 211 1.06 21.41 2.74
C GLN A 211 0.82 22.79 2.10
N LEU A 212 0.75 23.82 2.95
CA LEU A 212 0.55 25.22 2.56
C LEU A 212 -0.76 25.44 1.77
N VAL A 213 -1.77 24.60 1.98
CA VAL A 213 -3.09 24.78 1.35
C VAL A 213 -3.82 25.94 2.02
N ALA A 214 -4.43 26.81 1.22
CA ALA A 214 -5.16 27.97 1.72
C ALA A 214 -6.28 27.53 2.68
N GLY A 215 -6.31 28.13 3.87
CA GLY A 215 -7.30 27.79 4.91
C GLY A 215 -6.94 26.58 5.78
N CYS A 216 -5.84 25.89 5.50
CA CYS A 216 -5.30 24.83 6.35
C CYS A 216 -4.18 25.33 7.27
N ASP A 217 -3.94 24.58 8.35
CA ASP A 217 -2.76 24.79 9.18
C ASP A 217 -1.50 24.60 8.31
N PRO A 218 -0.48 25.50 8.38
CA PRO A 218 0.70 25.43 7.52
C PRO A 218 1.49 24.13 7.63
N ASP A 219 1.45 23.48 8.79
CA ASP A 219 2.16 22.22 9.05
C ASP A 219 1.29 21.00 8.68
N ALA A 220 -0.01 21.19 8.44
CA ALA A 220 -0.93 20.14 8.06
C ALA A 220 -0.96 19.89 6.54
N TYR A 221 -1.25 18.64 6.17
CA TYR A 221 -1.54 18.24 4.80
C TYR A 221 -3.05 18.30 4.57
N CYS A 222 -3.45 18.94 3.48
CA CYS A 222 -4.84 19.03 3.04
C CYS A 222 -4.97 18.78 1.55
N CYS A 223 -6.16 18.40 1.12
CA CYS A 223 -6.49 18.23 -0.29
C CYS A 223 -6.59 19.59 -1.00
N THR A 224 -5.93 19.73 -2.13
CA THR A 224 -5.94 20.92 -2.99
C THR A 224 -6.09 20.57 -4.45
N ASP A 225 -6.45 21.53 -5.30
CA ASP A 225 -6.56 21.31 -6.73
C ASP A 225 -5.18 21.08 -7.37
N TYR A 226 -5.15 20.23 -8.40
CA TYR A 226 -4.09 20.29 -9.40
C TYR A 226 -4.26 21.52 -10.29
N CYS A 227 -3.17 22.04 -10.81
CA CYS A 227 -3.15 23.18 -11.72
C CYS A 227 -2.06 23.02 -12.79
N ASP A 228 -2.15 23.79 -13.86
CA ASP A 228 -1.13 23.86 -14.91
C ASP A 228 -0.18 25.03 -14.64
N VAL A 229 1.11 24.77 -14.44
CA VAL A 229 2.12 25.82 -14.17
C VAL A 229 2.51 26.58 -15.42
N ASP A 230 2.24 26.04 -16.61
CA ASP A 230 2.50 26.69 -17.90
C ASP A 230 1.31 27.57 -18.32
N SER A 231 0.19 27.51 -17.60
CA SER A 231 -0.96 28.40 -17.80
C SER A 231 -0.66 29.82 -17.32
N ASP A 232 -0.88 30.81 -18.19
CA ASP A 232 -0.83 32.24 -17.85
C ASP A 232 -1.95 32.66 -16.87
N THR A 233 -2.91 31.77 -16.60
CA THR A 233 -4.05 32.03 -15.70
C THR A 233 -4.00 31.15 -14.47
N ASN A 234 -4.16 31.76 -13.29
CA ASN A 234 -4.26 31.04 -12.03
C ASN A 234 -5.62 30.32 -11.96
N SER A 235 -5.61 29.00 -12.11
CA SER A 235 -6.80 28.14 -12.06
C SER A 235 -7.20 27.73 -10.64
N CYS A 236 -6.44 28.12 -9.61
CA CYS A 236 -6.69 27.70 -8.24
C CYS A 236 -8.02 28.25 -7.70
N ALA A 237 -8.85 27.37 -7.15
CA ALA A 237 -10.14 27.75 -6.60
C ALA A 237 -10.01 28.77 -5.46
N ALA A 238 -8.96 28.62 -4.63
CA ALA A 238 -8.68 29.49 -3.48
C ALA A 238 -7.73 30.68 -3.80
N GLN A 239 -7.72 31.17 -5.04
CA GLN A 239 -6.87 32.29 -5.45
C GLN A 239 -7.16 33.60 -4.68
N ASP A 240 -8.39 33.80 -4.24
CA ASP A 240 -8.82 34.92 -3.40
C ASP A 240 -8.22 34.88 -1.98
N GLN A 241 -7.73 33.70 -1.58
CA GLN A 241 -7.03 33.45 -0.32
C GLN A 241 -5.51 33.37 -0.51
N GLY A 242 -5.00 33.78 -1.69
CA GLY A 242 -3.57 33.80 -1.99
C GLY A 242 -3.00 32.49 -2.51
N ALA A 243 -3.83 31.49 -2.80
CA ALA A 243 -3.36 30.27 -3.47
C ALA A 243 -2.87 30.59 -4.90
N SER A 244 -1.77 29.97 -5.27
CA SER A 244 -1.16 30.07 -6.59
C SER A 244 -0.70 28.69 -7.06
N CYS A 245 -0.60 28.51 -8.36
CA CYS A 245 -0.09 27.27 -8.91
C CYS A 245 1.42 27.18 -8.69
N GLN A 246 1.85 26.14 -7.96
CA GLN A 246 3.26 25.85 -7.73
C GLN A 246 3.60 24.46 -8.26
N ALA A 247 4.74 24.33 -8.94
CA ALA A 247 5.17 23.04 -9.49
C ALA A 247 5.32 21.99 -8.38
N ILE A 248 4.72 20.82 -8.60
CA ILE A 248 4.83 19.67 -7.68
C ILE A 248 6.20 18.97 -7.81
N GLY A 249 6.90 19.19 -8.94
CA GLY A 249 8.24 18.67 -9.17
C GLY A 249 8.28 17.28 -9.79
N ALA A 250 7.27 16.88 -10.56
CA ALA A 250 7.32 15.67 -11.36
C ALA A 250 8.51 15.70 -12.33
N THR A 251 9.28 14.62 -12.37
CA THR A 251 10.49 14.54 -13.21
C THR A 251 10.21 14.10 -14.64
N ASP A 252 9.08 13.44 -14.91
CA ASP A 252 8.62 13.14 -16.26
C ASP A 252 8.34 14.45 -17.02
N PRO A 253 9.04 14.72 -18.14
CA PRO A 253 8.84 15.95 -18.91
C PRO A 253 7.41 16.15 -19.43
N ASN A 254 6.65 15.08 -19.64
CA ASN A 254 5.27 15.16 -20.10
C ASN A 254 4.27 15.46 -18.97
N GLN A 255 4.75 15.50 -17.72
CA GLN A 255 3.94 15.76 -16.52
C GLN A 255 4.52 16.92 -15.68
N ALA A 256 5.63 17.51 -16.10
CA ALA A 256 6.31 18.60 -15.38
C ALA A 256 5.49 19.89 -15.33
N HIS A 257 4.46 20.02 -16.18
CA HIS A 257 3.50 21.12 -16.20
C HIS A 257 2.51 21.06 -15.02
N VAL A 258 2.42 19.92 -14.32
CA VAL A 258 1.45 19.78 -13.23
C VAL A 258 1.97 20.42 -11.93
N GLY A 259 1.15 21.31 -11.38
CA GLY A 259 1.33 21.95 -10.09
C GLY A 259 0.22 21.63 -9.08
N ALA A 260 0.39 22.14 -7.86
CA ALA A 260 -0.58 22.14 -6.79
C ALA A 260 -0.98 23.58 -6.45
N CYS A 261 -2.24 23.76 -6.08
CA CYS A 261 -2.74 25.04 -5.61
C CYS A 261 -2.39 25.26 -4.13
N VAL A 262 -1.36 26.06 -3.86
CA VAL A 262 -0.87 26.32 -2.50
C VAL A 262 -0.59 27.81 -2.29
N VAL A 263 -0.58 28.24 -1.04
CA VAL A 263 -0.12 29.57 -0.64
C VAL A 263 1.42 29.56 -0.70
N PRO A 264 2.06 30.53 -1.38
CA PRO A 264 3.51 30.65 -1.38
C PRO A 264 4.06 30.75 0.06
N GLY A 265 5.08 29.93 0.35
CA GLY A 265 5.81 29.95 1.63
C GLY A 265 6.75 31.15 1.80
#